data_AF-A0A6G8ASP2-F1
#
_entry.id   AF-A0A6G8ASP2-F1
#
_cell.length_a   1.000
_cell.length_b   1.000
_cell.length_c   1.000
_cell.angle_alpha   90.00
_cell.angle_beta   90.00
_cell.angle_gamma   90.00
#
_symmetry.space_group_name_H-M   'P 1'
#
loop_
_entity.id
_entity.type
_entity.pdbx_description
1 polymer ?
#
loop_
_entity_poly.entity_id
_entity_poly.type
_entity_poly.pdbx_seq_one_letter_code
_entity_poly.pdbx_strand_id
1 'polypeptide(L)'
;MVKKYMMNGILVAFIILSGFRYSYVQKSHRYLLQRYDIETIDVQIGKPCDIHGLTYTFKEIERKQVFDDFYKQDVIAYTVYFDVKNDSEQPSQDVNIMESMVVLSGGTGWWIDPVENKAIFEQNNTKIQLTPFETTGGFVTIKVIPDKDKNGFYPIEKLQEAEIYYIDKTPNGAYKYKINGKITQL
;
A
#
# COMPACT_ATOMS: atom_id res chain seq x y z
N MET A 1 1.75 -52.67 0.29
CA MET A 1 2.85 -51.83 -0.22
C MET A 1 2.39 -50.48 -0.79
N VAL A 2 1.18 -50.37 -1.36
CA VAL A 2 0.62 -49.12 -1.94
C VAL A 2 0.45 -47.96 -0.94
N LYS A 3 0.03 -48.23 0.31
CA LYS A 3 -0.21 -47.20 1.34
C LYS A 3 1.03 -46.37 1.72
N LYS A 4 2.23 -46.95 1.68
CA LYS A 4 3.48 -46.25 2.10
C LYS A 4 3.94 -45.23 1.05
N TYR A 5 3.73 -45.52 -0.23
CA TYR A 5 4.03 -44.61 -1.33
C TYR A 5 3.00 -43.46 -1.46
N MET A 6 1.71 -43.72 -1.20
CA MET A 6 0.70 -42.65 -1.12
C MET A 6 0.98 -41.65 0.00
N MET A 7 1.43 -42.12 1.17
CA MET A 7 1.73 -41.26 2.32
C MET A 7 2.95 -40.35 2.05
N ASN A 8 3.96 -40.86 1.35
CA ASN A 8 5.11 -40.06 0.90
C ASN A 8 4.73 -39.04 -0.18
N GLY A 9 3.83 -39.38 -1.11
CA GLY A 9 3.35 -38.44 -2.12
C GLY A 9 2.56 -37.26 -1.54
N ILE A 10 1.71 -37.52 -0.54
CA ILE A 10 0.95 -36.46 0.17
C ILE A 10 1.89 -35.54 0.96
N LEU A 11 2.90 -36.09 1.64
CA LEU A 11 3.88 -35.31 2.38
C LEU A 11 4.69 -34.38 1.45
N VAL A 12 5.15 -34.90 0.30
CA VAL A 12 5.87 -34.11 -0.70
C VAL A 12 4.98 -33.02 -1.30
N ALA A 13 3.71 -33.32 -1.60
CA ALA A 13 2.75 -32.32 -2.07
C ALA A 13 2.54 -31.21 -1.03
N PHE A 14 2.42 -31.55 0.26
CA PHE A 14 2.32 -30.57 1.35
C PHE A 14 3.56 -29.68 1.47
N ILE A 15 4.76 -30.24 1.32
CA ILE A 15 6.02 -29.48 1.35
C ILE A 15 6.08 -28.52 0.16
N ILE A 16 5.73 -28.99 -1.05
CA ILE A 16 5.69 -28.16 -2.26
C ILE A 16 4.65 -27.04 -2.12
N LEU A 17 3.42 -27.35 -1.70
CA LEU A 17 2.36 -26.37 -1.45
C LEU A 17 2.75 -25.36 -0.38
N SER A 18 3.44 -25.80 0.68
CA SER A 18 3.95 -24.91 1.73
C SER A 18 5.06 -24.00 1.19
N GLY A 19 5.96 -24.52 0.35
CA GLY A 19 6.99 -23.72 -0.33
C GLY A 19 6.40 -22.68 -1.28
N PHE A 20 5.37 -23.05 -2.07
CA PHE A 20 4.62 -22.13 -2.92
C PHE A 20 3.90 -21.05 -2.10
N ARG A 21 3.21 -21.44 -1.02
CA ARG A 21 2.54 -20.51 -0.12
C ARG A 21 3.54 -19.55 0.53
N TYR A 22 4.68 -20.06 1.00
CA TYR A 22 5.73 -19.26 1.61
C TYR A 22 6.32 -18.25 0.62
N SER A 23 6.64 -18.68 -0.60
CA SER A 23 7.11 -17.81 -1.69
C SER A 23 6.08 -16.75 -2.07
N TYR A 24 4.81 -17.12 -2.15
CA TYR A 24 3.71 -16.19 -2.45
C TYR A 24 3.51 -15.15 -1.34
N VAL A 25 3.55 -15.58 -0.07
CA VAL A 25 3.43 -14.68 1.09
C VAL A 25 4.62 -13.73 1.19
N GLN A 26 5.85 -14.22 0.99
CA GLN A 26 7.06 -13.36 0.99
C GLN A 26 7.04 -12.30 -0.11
N LYS A 27 6.43 -12.60 -1.26
CA LYS A 27 6.28 -11.67 -2.39
C LYS A 27 5.12 -10.69 -2.22
N SER A 28 4.28 -10.83 -1.19
CA SER A 28 3.19 -9.90 -0.94
C SER A 28 3.71 -8.56 -0.38
N HIS A 29 3.09 -7.44 -0.75
CA HIS A 29 3.51 -6.13 -0.23
C HIS A 29 3.41 -6.07 1.31
N ARG A 30 2.46 -6.84 1.88
CA ARG A 30 2.23 -7.00 3.32
C ARG A 30 3.42 -7.58 4.09
N TYR A 31 4.17 -8.51 3.50
CA TYR A 31 5.36 -9.08 4.13
C TYR A 31 6.56 -8.13 4.06
N LEU A 32 6.68 -7.36 2.97
CA LEU A 32 7.80 -6.42 2.77
C LEU A 32 7.76 -5.25 3.76
N LEU A 33 6.57 -4.76 4.10
CA LEU A 33 6.42 -3.76 5.17
C LEU A 33 7.07 -4.16 6.50
N GLN A 34 6.96 -5.44 6.88
CA GLN A 34 7.42 -5.94 8.17
C GLN A 34 8.92 -6.28 8.21
N ARG A 35 9.63 -6.24 7.07
CA ARG A 35 11.05 -6.56 7.03
C ARG A 35 11.89 -5.33 7.40
N TYR A 36 12.62 -5.43 8.51
CA TYR A 36 13.47 -4.37 9.07
C TYR A 36 14.68 -4.01 8.19
N ASP A 37 15.06 -4.87 7.23
CA ASP A 37 16.24 -4.68 6.37
C ASP A 37 15.93 -4.01 5.01
N ILE A 38 14.71 -3.52 4.80
CA ILE A 38 14.39 -2.81 3.57
C ILE A 38 14.79 -1.34 3.70
N GLU A 39 15.59 -0.86 2.76
CA GLU A 39 16.00 0.53 2.67
C GLU A 39 14.78 1.46 2.67
N THR A 40 14.81 2.44 3.57
CA THR A 40 13.77 3.44 3.71
C THR A 40 14.29 4.77 3.20
N ILE A 41 13.59 5.34 2.22
CA ILE A 41 13.89 6.60 1.58
C ILE A 41 12.89 7.63 2.13
N ASP A 42 13.39 8.70 2.71
CA ASP A 42 12.54 9.78 3.19
C ASP A 42 12.07 10.67 2.03
N VAL A 43 10.75 10.73 1.84
CA VAL A 43 10.09 11.59 0.85
C VAL A 43 9.40 12.73 1.57
N GLN A 44 9.71 13.97 1.22
CA GLN A 44 9.11 15.15 1.84
C GLN A 44 7.90 15.61 1.02
N ILE A 45 6.79 15.91 1.70
CA ILE A 45 5.62 16.52 1.05
C ILE A 45 6.04 17.79 0.27
N GLY A 46 5.52 17.92 -0.95
CA GLY A 46 5.78 19.02 -1.87
C GLY A 46 7.13 18.95 -2.58
N LYS A 47 7.94 17.91 -2.34
CA LYS A 47 9.19 17.66 -3.05
C LYS A 47 9.03 16.51 -4.05
N PRO A 48 9.57 16.64 -5.26
CA PRO A 48 9.57 15.54 -6.22
C PRO A 48 10.50 14.42 -5.76
N CYS A 49 10.11 13.17 -6.02
CA CYS A 49 10.91 11.98 -5.83
C CYS A 49 10.75 11.04 -7.03
N ASP A 50 11.84 10.39 -7.44
CA ASP A 50 11.81 9.39 -8.50
C ASP A 50 11.44 8.01 -7.92
N ILE A 51 10.38 7.42 -8.46
CA ILE A 51 9.91 6.08 -8.13
C ILE A 51 9.62 5.36 -9.43
N HIS A 52 10.40 4.31 -9.73
CA HIS A 52 10.22 3.47 -10.92
C HIS A 52 10.23 4.24 -12.26
N GLY A 53 11.03 5.31 -12.38
CA GLY A 53 11.13 6.11 -13.60
C GLY A 53 10.00 7.14 -13.78
N LEU A 54 9.12 7.25 -12.78
CA LEU A 54 8.11 8.30 -12.67
C LEU A 54 8.51 9.29 -11.57
N THR A 55 8.31 10.58 -11.85
CA THR A 55 8.46 11.64 -10.86
C THR A 55 7.16 11.78 -10.08
N TYR A 56 7.15 11.35 -8.83
CA TYR A 56 6.05 11.54 -7.90
C TYR A 56 6.24 12.82 -7.08
N THR A 57 5.14 13.52 -6.79
CA THR A 57 5.10 14.60 -5.80
C THR A 57 3.88 14.40 -4.93
N PHE A 58 4.10 14.01 -3.66
CA PHE A 58 3.04 13.92 -2.66
C PHE A 58 2.76 15.32 -2.12
N LYS A 59 1.50 15.78 -2.19
CA LYS A 59 1.12 17.18 -1.94
C LYS A 59 0.61 17.43 -0.53
N GLU A 60 -0.22 16.52 -0.03
CA GLU A 60 -0.90 16.66 1.25
C GLU A 60 -1.33 15.28 1.76
N ILE A 61 -1.39 15.16 3.09
CA ILE A 61 -2.01 14.04 3.76
C ILE A 61 -3.09 14.60 4.69
N GLU A 62 -4.33 14.20 4.45
CA GLU A 62 -5.46 14.49 5.32
C GLU A 62 -5.83 13.26 6.16
N ARG A 63 -6.30 13.50 7.37
CA ARG A 63 -6.84 12.48 8.26
C ARG A 63 -8.21 12.90 8.76
N LYS A 64 -9.20 12.02 8.59
CA LYS A 64 -10.57 12.24 9.06
C LYS A 64 -11.16 10.98 9.68
N GLN A 65 -11.92 11.14 10.76
CA GLN A 65 -12.76 10.05 11.25
C GLN A 65 -14.09 10.08 10.48
N VAL A 66 -14.43 8.96 9.84
CA VAL A 66 -15.64 8.83 9.02
C VAL A 66 -16.38 7.55 9.37
N PHE A 67 -17.71 7.60 9.32
CA PHE A 67 -18.52 6.39 9.44
C PHE A 67 -18.44 5.60 8.13
N ASP A 68 -18.00 4.34 8.21
CA ASP A 68 -17.92 3.45 7.07
C ASP A 68 -19.13 2.51 7.01
N ASP A 69 -19.84 2.55 5.88
CA ASP A 69 -21.05 1.78 5.68
C ASP A 69 -20.83 0.28 5.52
N PHE A 70 -19.64 -0.16 5.10
CA PHE A 70 -19.32 -1.58 4.97
C PHE A 70 -19.00 -2.17 6.35
N TYR A 71 -18.20 -1.48 7.17
CA TYR A 71 -17.84 -1.95 8.51
C TYR A 71 -18.90 -1.64 9.59
N LYS A 72 -19.84 -0.73 9.28
CA LYS A 72 -20.87 -0.21 10.19
C LYS A 72 -20.25 0.32 11.48
N GLN A 73 -19.20 1.11 11.35
CA GLN A 73 -18.46 1.75 12.45
C GLN A 73 -17.66 2.95 11.94
N ASP A 74 -17.15 3.75 12.87
CA ASP A 74 -16.16 4.77 12.53
C ASP A 74 -14.82 4.15 12.17
N VAL A 75 -14.19 4.69 11.13
CA VAL A 75 -12.84 4.38 10.69
C VAL A 75 -12.01 5.66 10.60
N ILE A 76 -10.69 5.53 10.63
CA ILE A 76 -9.77 6.64 10.37
C ILE A 76 -9.38 6.56 8.89
N ALA A 77 -9.85 7.51 8.09
CA ALA A 77 -9.48 7.65 6.70
C ALA A 77 -8.26 8.56 6.56
N TYR A 78 -7.22 8.04 5.92
CA TYR A 78 -6.06 8.81 5.48
C TYR A 78 -6.16 9.04 3.97
N THR A 79 -6.19 10.30 3.55
CA THR A 79 -6.24 10.68 2.14
C THR A 79 -4.91 11.30 1.74
N VAL A 80 -4.28 10.75 0.70
CA VAL A 80 -2.96 11.18 0.22
C VAL A 80 -3.12 11.75 -1.18
N TYR A 81 -2.81 13.03 -1.34
CA TYR A 81 -2.85 13.75 -2.61
C TYR A 81 -1.51 13.67 -3.32
N PHE A 82 -1.52 13.46 -4.62
CA PHE A 82 -0.31 13.29 -5.41
C PHE A 82 -0.44 13.83 -6.83
N ASP A 83 0.71 14.22 -7.39
CA ASP A 83 0.94 14.29 -8.83
C ASP A 83 2.00 13.26 -9.21
N VAL A 84 1.90 12.76 -10.44
CA VAL A 84 2.89 11.86 -11.02
C VAL A 84 3.10 12.20 -12.48
N LYS A 85 4.37 12.19 -12.90
CA LYS A 85 4.80 12.58 -14.24
C LYS A 85 5.77 11.55 -14.80
N ASN A 86 5.59 11.20 -16.08
CA ASN A 86 6.60 10.49 -16.86
C ASN A 86 7.51 11.54 -17.52
N ASP A 87 8.65 11.84 -16.91
CA ASP A 87 9.62 12.82 -17.44
C ASP A 87 10.51 12.28 -18.57
N SER A 88 10.29 11.03 -19.00
CA SER A 88 11.15 10.33 -19.93
C SER A 88 10.53 10.17 -21.32
N GLU A 89 11.39 9.87 -22.30
CA GLU A 89 10.98 9.41 -23.63
C GLU A 89 10.56 7.93 -23.64
N GLN A 90 10.64 7.24 -22.49
CA GLN A 90 10.32 5.83 -22.41
C GLN A 90 8.83 5.57 -22.69
N PRO A 91 8.47 4.38 -23.18
CA PRO A 91 7.10 3.98 -23.41
C PRO A 91 6.22 4.18 -22.17
N SER A 92 4.90 4.09 -22.40
CA SER A 92 3.88 4.20 -21.36
C SER A 92 4.28 3.46 -20.07
N GLN A 93 4.31 4.18 -18.94
CA GLN A 93 4.67 3.64 -17.63
C GLN A 93 3.44 3.56 -16.72
N ASP A 94 3.33 2.49 -15.95
CA ASP A 94 2.19 2.24 -15.07
C ASP A 94 2.29 3.02 -13.75
N VAL A 95 1.19 3.64 -13.35
CA VAL A 95 1.06 4.38 -12.08
C VAL A 95 0.57 3.41 -11.00
N ASN A 96 1.50 2.83 -10.24
CA ASN A 96 1.21 1.72 -9.31
C ASN A 96 0.77 2.14 -7.90
N ILE A 97 0.25 3.36 -7.74
CA ILE A 97 -0.04 3.92 -6.40
C ILE A 97 -1.14 3.15 -5.65
N MET A 98 -2.14 2.59 -6.36
CA MET A 98 -3.24 1.82 -5.76
C MET A 98 -2.78 0.51 -5.09
N GLU A 99 -1.66 -0.06 -5.53
CA GLU A 99 -1.14 -1.33 -4.99
C GLU A 99 0.05 -1.14 -4.04
N SER A 100 0.64 0.06 -4.05
CA SER A 100 1.92 0.34 -3.40
C SER A 100 1.77 1.15 -2.12
N MET A 101 0.67 1.87 -1.93
CA MET A 101 0.47 2.74 -0.77
C MET A 101 -0.11 2.01 0.44
N VAL A 102 0.38 2.37 1.62
CA VAL A 102 0.01 1.75 2.89
C VAL A 102 0.18 2.71 4.06
N VAL A 103 -0.77 2.64 4.99
CA VAL A 103 -0.67 3.25 6.31
C VAL A 103 -0.20 2.20 7.32
N LEU A 104 0.92 2.45 7.99
CA LEU A 104 1.37 1.65 9.13
C LEU A 104 0.89 2.32 10.43
N SER A 105 -0.03 1.67 11.14
CA SER A 105 -0.59 2.18 12.40
C SER A 105 -0.86 1.03 13.36
N GLY A 106 -0.52 1.22 14.65
CA GLY A 106 -0.60 0.17 15.66
C GLY A 106 0.24 -1.07 15.35
N GLY A 107 1.31 -0.95 14.55
CA GLY A 107 2.12 -2.08 14.08
C GLY A 107 1.50 -2.89 12.94
N THR A 108 0.35 -2.46 12.41
CA THR A 108 -0.35 -3.11 11.30
C THR A 108 -0.35 -2.23 10.06
N GLY A 109 -0.09 -2.84 8.90
CA GLY A 109 -0.19 -2.19 7.59
C GLY A 109 -1.61 -2.28 7.03
N TRP A 110 -2.20 -1.12 6.75
CA TRP A 110 -3.52 -0.92 6.18
C TRP A 110 -3.39 -0.45 4.74
N TRP A 111 -3.91 -1.25 3.81
CA TRP A 111 -3.72 -1.04 2.38
C TRP A 111 -4.92 -0.35 1.76
N ILE A 112 -4.72 0.23 0.57
CA ILE A 112 -5.78 0.75 -0.28
C ILE A 112 -6.82 -0.35 -0.55
N ASP A 113 -8.10 0.01 -0.43
CA ASP A 113 -9.18 -0.76 -1.06
C ASP A 113 -9.21 -0.44 -2.56
N PRO A 114 -8.91 -1.42 -3.43
CA PRO A 114 -8.80 -1.18 -4.87
C PRO A 114 -10.14 -0.85 -5.52
N VAL A 115 -11.26 -1.32 -4.98
CA VAL A 115 -12.59 -1.07 -5.55
C VAL A 115 -13.01 0.37 -5.28
N GLU A 116 -12.87 0.83 -4.04
CA GLU A 116 -13.18 2.20 -3.66
C GLU A 116 -12.28 3.21 -4.40
N ASN A 117 -10.98 2.96 -4.44
CA ASN A 117 -10.03 3.88 -5.05
C ASN A 117 -10.10 3.88 -6.58
N LYS A 118 -10.50 2.77 -7.22
CA LYS A 118 -10.77 2.78 -8.66
C LYS A 118 -11.89 3.75 -9.02
N ALA A 119 -12.99 3.77 -8.26
CA ALA A 119 -14.07 4.72 -8.48
C ALA A 119 -13.60 6.18 -8.29
N ILE A 120 -12.74 6.43 -7.30
CA ILE A 120 -12.10 7.75 -7.10
C ILE A 120 -11.26 8.15 -8.30
N PHE A 121 -10.47 7.23 -8.88
CA PHE A 121 -9.62 7.51 -10.03
C PHE A 121 -10.45 7.83 -11.27
N GLU A 122 -11.51 7.06 -11.52
CA GLU A 122 -12.44 7.29 -12.63
C GLU A 122 -13.11 8.67 -12.49
N GLN A 123 -13.54 9.05 -11.29
CA GLN A 123 -14.17 10.35 -11.03
C GLN A 123 -13.20 11.53 -11.20
N ASN A 124 -11.93 11.36 -10.80
CA ASN A 124 -10.91 12.41 -10.89
C ASN A 124 -10.17 12.43 -12.24
N ASN A 125 -10.49 11.52 -13.16
CA ASN A 125 -9.74 11.30 -14.40
C ASN A 125 -8.24 11.04 -14.15
N THR A 126 -7.91 10.39 -13.03
CA THR A 126 -6.55 10.00 -12.69
C THR A 126 -6.14 8.83 -13.59
N LYS A 127 -5.03 9.01 -14.31
CA LYS A 127 -4.54 7.99 -15.25
C LYS A 127 -3.76 6.92 -14.50
N ILE A 128 -3.99 5.67 -14.89
CA ILE A 128 -3.23 4.51 -14.37
C ILE A 128 -1.99 4.21 -15.21
N GLN A 129 -1.82 4.91 -16.33
CA GLN A 129 -0.68 4.78 -17.23
C GLN A 129 -0.34 6.14 -17.85
N LEU A 130 0.95 6.43 -17.98
CA LEU A 130 1.45 7.70 -18.49
C LEU A 130 2.36 7.50 -19.69
N THR A 131 1.95 8.07 -20.83
CA THR A 131 2.77 8.24 -22.03
C THR A 131 3.95 9.21 -21.78
N PRO A 132 4.97 9.25 -22.66
CA PRO A 132 6.08 10.19 -22.53
C PRO A 132 5.62 11.63 -22.26
N PHE A 133 6.26 12.28 -21.28
CA PHE A 133 6.01 13.67 -20.86
C PHE A 133 4.61 13.94 -20.30
N GLU A 134 3.82 12.91 -20.05
CA GLU A 134 2.48 13.02 -19.51
C GLU A 134 2.48 13.19 -18.00
N THR A 135 1.46 13.87 -17.48
CA THR A 135 1.24 14.05 -16.04
C THR A 135 -0.19 13.67 -15.69
N THR A 136 -0.37 13.09 -14.51
CA THR A 136 -1.69 12.93 -13.88
C THR A 136 -1.59 13.24 -12.39
N GLY A 137 -2.72 13.39 -11.75
CA GLY A 137 -2.81 13.66 -10.32
C GLY A 137 -4.15 13.19 -9.78
N GLY A 138 -4.24 13.16 -8.46
CA GLY A 138 -5.44 12.72 -7.75
C GLY A 138 -5.16 12.49 -6.29
N PHE A 139 -5.95 11.61 -5.69
CA PHE A 139 -5.75 11.17 -4.33
C PHE A 139 -6.11 9.70 -4.16
N VAL A 140 -5.52 9.09 -3.14
CA VAL A 140 -5.89 7.77 -2.65
C VAL A 140 -6.38 7.87 -1.22
N THR A 141 -7.33 7.02 -0.84
CA THR A 141 -7.84 6.91 0.53
C THR A 141 -7.54 5.52 1.09
N ILE A 142 -6.97 5.51 2.30
CA ILE A 142 -6.65 4.30 3.06
C ILE A 142 -7.41 4.35 4.38
N LYS A 143 -8.23 3.33 4.62
CA LYS A 143 -9.03 3.22 5.85
C LYS A 143 -8.32 2.34 6.86
N VAL A 144 -8.06 2.92 8.02
CA VAL A 144 -7.59 2.23 9.22
C VAL A 144 -8.81 1.91 10.08
N ILE A 145 -8.99 0.63 10.42
CA ILE A 145 -10.23 0.11 10.99
C ILE A 145 -9.98 -0.20 12.49
N PRO A 146 -10.51 0.62 13.41
CA PRO A 146 -10.41 0.32 14.84
C PRO A 146 -11.20 -0.91 15.23
N ASP A 147 -10.82 -1.52 16.35
CA ASP A 147 -11.63 -2.56 16.99
C ASP A 147 -12.94 -1.97 17.52
N LYS A 148 -14.06 -2.69 17.30
CA LYS A 148 -15.38 -2.30 17.84
C LYS A 148 -15.39 -2.23 19.37
N ASP A 149 -14.63 -3.13 19.99
CA ASP A 149 -14.42 -3.13 21.43
C ASP A 149 -13.22 -2.23 21.76
N LYS A 150 -13.44 -1.25 22.64
CA LYS A 150 -12.37 -0.35 23.13
C LYS A 150 -11.27 -1.09 23.89
N ASN A 151 -11.51 -2.31 24.34
CA ASN A 151 -10.51 -3.17 24.98
C ASN A 151 -9.79 -4.10 23.98
N GLY A 152 -10.00 -3.91 22.68
CA GLY A 152 -9.36 -4.68 21.61
C GLY A 152 -7.85 -4.44 21.49
N PHE A 153 -7.25 -5.11 20.51
CA PHE A 153 -5.84 -4.94 20.17
C PHE A 153 -5.56 -3.58 19.52
N TYR A 154 -6.49 -3.08 18.71
CA TYR A 154 -6.42 -1.86 17.91
C TYR A 154 -7.53 -0.85 18.29
N PRO A 155 -7.58 -0.37 19.55
CA PRO A 155 -8.47 0.72 19.91
C PRO A 155 -8.04 2.01 19.18
N ILE A 156 -8.99 2.92 18.97
CA ILE A 156 -8.80 4.11 18.14
C ILE A 156 -7.60 4.96 18.59
N GLU A 157 -7.34 5.02 19.91
CA GLU A 157 -6.23 5.76 20.52
C GLU A 157 -4.87 5.24 20.06
N LYS A 158 -4.72 3.92 19.88
CA LYS A 158 -3.47 3.31 19.38
C LYS A 158 -3.28 3.49 17.87
N LEU A 159 -4.34 3.87 17.16
CA LEU A 159 -4.35 4.03 15.72
C LEU A 159 -4.20 5.50 15.27
N GLN A 160 -4.07 6.44 16.23
CA GLN A 160 -3.93 7.87 15.93
C GLN A 160 -2.55 8.21 15.36
N GLU A 161 -1.52 7.47 15.75
CA GLU A 161 -0.18 7.57 15.18
C GLU A 161 -0.07 6.65 13.97
N ALA A 162 0.34 7.24 12.85
CA ALA A 162 0.42 6.55 11.58
C ALA A 162 1.61 7.05 10.77
N GLU A 163 2.28 6.13 10.11
CA GLU A 163 3.28 6.39 9.10
C GLU A 163 2.72 5.98 7.74
N ILE A 164 2.98 6.78 6.71
CA ILE A 164 2.51 6.49 5.35
C ILE A 164 3.70 6.14 4.47
N TYR A 165 3.58 5.02 3.77
CA TYR A 165 4.62 4.52 2.87
C TYR A 165 4.07 4.28 1.47
N TYR A 166 4.91 4.54 0.48
CA TYR A 166 4.82 3.93 -0.84
C TYR A 166 5.84 2.78 -0.91
N ILE A 167 5.40 1.59 -1.32
CA ILE A 167 6.22 0.38 -1.39
C ILE A 167 6.46 0.05 -2.85
N ASP A 168 7.68 0.29 -3.33
CA ASP A 168 8.06 -0.10 -4.68
C ASP A 168 8.68 -1.50 -4.67
N LYS A 169 8.19 -2.37 -5.56
CA LYS A 169 8.74 -3.71 -5.76
C LYS A 169 9.49 -3.76 -7.07
N THR A 170 10.75 -4.14 -6.99
CA THR A 170 11.58 -4.44 -8.15
C THR A 170 11.87 -5.94 -8.21
N PRO A 171 12.30 -6.49 -9.35
CA PRO A 171 12.74 -7.88 -9.43
C PRO A 171 13.86 -8.24 -8.44
N ASN A 172 14.65 -7.25 -8.02
CA ASN A 172 15.83 -7.42 -7.17
C ASN A 172 15.58 -7.10 -5.68
N GLY A 173 14.39 -6.64 -5.32
CA GLY A 173 14.09 -6.24 -3.95
C GLY A 173 12.87 -5.35 -3.84
N ALA A 174 12.78 -4.59 -2.75
CA ALA A 174 11.76 -3.58 -2.58
C ALA A 174 12.34 -2.38 -1.86
N TYR A 175 11.75 -1.21 -2.08
CA TYR A 175 12.09 0.05 -1.42
C TYR A 175 10.87 0.56 -0.67
N LYS A 176 11.11 1.19 0.49
CA LYS A 176 10.08 1.89 1.26
C LYS A 176 10.31 3.38 1.10
N TYR A 177 9.32 4.10 0.62
CA TYR A 177 9.34 5.56 0.55
C TYR A 177 8.46 6.08 1.67
N LYS A 178 9.07 6.61 2.74
CA LYS A 178 8.34 7.18 3.88
C LYS A 178 7.90 8.60 3.53
N ILE A 179 6.60 8.84 3.48
CA ILE A 179 6.05 10.15 3.16
C ILE A 179 5.99 10.97 4.44
N ASN A 180 6.96 11.87 4.60
CA ASN A 180 7.12 12.75 5.74
C ASN A 180 6.45 14.09 5.48
N GLY A 181 5.65 14.54 6.44
CA GLY A 181 4.99 15.83 6.42
C GLY A 181 3.93 15.94 7.51
N LYS A 182 3.33 17.12 7.64
CA LYS A 182 2.23 17.33 8.58
C LYS A 182 0.97 16.63 8.05
N ILE A 183 0.37 15.79 8.88
CA ILE A 183 -0.95 15.23 8.62
C ILE A 183 -2.00 16.22 9.11
N THR A 184 -2.79 16.78 8.19
CA THR A 184 -3.89 17.70 8.52
C THR A 184 -5.04 16.91 9.14
N GLN A 185 -5.49 17.30 10.32
CA GLN A 185 -6.65 16.69 10.98
C GLN A 185 -7.89 17.52 10.66
N LEU A 186 -8.93 16.87 10.12
CA LEU A 186 -10.21 17.48 9.75
C LEU A 186 -11.37 16.95 10.57
#